data_AF-A0A1Y4VJG4-F1
#
_entry.id   AF-A0A1Y4VJG4-F1
#
_cell.length_a   1.000
_cell.length_b   1.000
_cell.length_c   1.000
_cell.angle_alpha   90.00
_cell.angle_beta   90.00
_cell.angle_gamma   90.00
#
_symmetry.space_group_name_H-M   'P 1'
#
loop_
_entity.id
_entity.type
_entity.pdbx_description
1 polymer ?
#
loop_
_entity_poly.entity_id
_entity_poly.type
_entity_poly.pdbx_seq_one_letter_code
_entity_poly.pdbx_strand_id
1 'polypeptide(L)'
;MRIFILEMRKILRTRITWILLLVALLFSALMAYLPVTFEGVSCRGDSGERIELSGLAAVRYMKEEGAEISGEVTTEKITQAVQEYQSALKEYGVTDSFELPEDVYYDRLMIYQPFVHGVREVFSDEKTGMAPGFLDLSLDEVGTFYEKAPVRLANLMRMEGSSQKDIDKAQVMYEKVKKPFQYYEGVSGNSMDYQVLYIFLLTVFCAVIVSPVFSMDYQTGADDILRCTKYGRLRLAVIKILAALLITGVTFLLCGVVWILMTNTLFGWESTKTSMQMIFSVSSLPALTVGELEWVNLLGSFLLFLSLMSLILFLSSRIRNAAVALAAAMFFCILPILSYVGAPEIIGNWLQCLLPGGAIGLNNSLMYAMTELDFMHLGGLSVWNVHLMFIVAAIWIPVLLIGTVWSYCRRSM
;
A
#
# COMPACT_ATOMS: atom_id res chain seq x y z
N MET A 1 -15.49 -34.11 -2.23
CA MET A 1 -15.47 -33.45 -0.90
C MET A 1 -14.54 -34.11 0.10
N ARG A 2 -14.63 -35.43 0.40
CA ARG A 2 -13.80 -36.07 1.45
C ARG A 2 -12.27 -35.85 1.29
N ILE A 3 -11.74 -35.96 0.07
CA ILE A 3 -10.29 -35.78 -0.20
C ILE A 3 -9.85 -34.32 0.04
N PHE A 4 -10.69 -33.36 -0.32
CA PHE A 4 -10.43 -31.94 -0.08
C PHE A 4 -10.32 -31.63 1.42
N ILE A 5 -11.24 -32.16 2.23
CA ILE A 5 -11.20 -32.00 3.69
C ILE A 5 -9.94 -32.65 4.28
N LEU A 6 -9.52 -33.81 3.76
CA LEU A 6 -8.29 -34.46 4.21
C LEU A 6 -7.05 -33.63 3.88
N GLU A 7 -6.99 -33.02 2.70
CA GLU A 7 -5.85 -32.18 2.31
C GLU A 7 -5.81 -30.88 3.12
N MET A 8 -6.96 -30.23 3.34
CA MET A 8 -7.09 -29.09 4.25
C MET A 8 -6.59 -29.43 5.65
N ARG A 9 -7.04 -30.58 6.19
CA ARG A 9 -6.63 -31.06 7.52
C ARG A 9 -5.14 -31.36 7.58
N LYS A 10 -4.55 -31.89 6.50
CA LYS A 10 -3.12 -32.18 6.41
C LYS A 10 -2.30 -30.89 6.52
N ILE A 11 -2.66 -29.85 5.75
CA ILE A 11 -1.97 -28.56 5.79
C ILE A 11 -2.14 -27.94 7.19
N LEU A 12 -3.37 -27.81 7.69
CA LEU A 12 -3.68 -27.16 8.97
C LEU A 12 -3.11 -27.89 10.20
N ARG A 13 -2.91 -29.21 10.15
CA ARG A 13 -2.34 -29.97 11.28
C ARG A 13 -0.82 -29.84 11.41
N THR A 14 -0.15 -29.24 10.43
CA THR A 14 1.29 -29.01 10.52
C THR A 14 1.54 -27.95 11.60
N ARG A 15 2.42 -28.25 12.58
CA ARG A 15 2.73 -27.34 13.69
C ARG A 15 3.10 -25.93 13.20
N ILE A 16 3.96 -25.87 12.19
CA ILE A 16 4.40 -24.61 11.57
C ILE A 16 3.22 -23.83 11.00
N THR A 17 2.27 -24.49 10.32
CA THR A 17 1.11 -23.82 9.73
C THR A 17 0.27 -23.15 10.80
N TRP A 18 -0.14 -23.86 11.86
CA TRP A 18 -0.98 -23.23 12.90
C TRP A 18 -0.24 -22.11 13.65
N ILE A 19 1.06 -22.28 13.91
CA ILE A 19 1.89 -21.21 14.49
C ILE A 19 1.88 -19.98 13.56
N LEU A 20 2.12 -20.15 12.26
CA LEU A 20 2.14 -19.05 11.30
C LEU A 20 0.76 -18.39 11.16
N LEU A 21 -0.33 -19.15 11.18
CA LEU A 21 -1.69 -18.59 11.13
C LEU A 21 -2.01 -17.76 12.38
N LEU A 22 -1.60 -18.23 13.56
CA LEU A 22 -1.79 -17.49 14.81
C LEU A 22 -0.90 -16.25 14.86
N VAL A 23 0.36 -16.37 14.45
CA VAL A 23 1.30 -15.25 14.35
C VAL A 23 0.77 -14.22 13.35
N ALA A 24 0.28 -14.64 12.17
CA ALA A 24 -0.30 -13.73 11.19
C ALA A 24 -1.45 -12.89 11.75
N LEU A 25 -2.36 -13.51 12.53
CA LEU A 25 -3.49 -12.82 13.14
C LEU A 25 -3.07 -11.87 14.26
N LEU A 26 -2.15 -12.28 15.14
CA LEU A 26 -1.61 -11.38 16.18
C LEU A 26 -0.81 -10.22 15.56
N PHE A 27 -0.10 -10.52 14.48
CA PHE A 27 0.71 -9.56 13.76
C PHE A 27 -0.14 -8.52 13.03
N SER A 28 -1.30 -8.89 12.47
CA SER A 28 -2.22 -7.91 11.88
C SER A 28 -2.72 -6.91 12.93
N ALA A 29 -3.04 -7.38 14.13
CA ALA A 29 -3.42 -6.52 15.24
C ALA A 29 -2.26 -5.61 15.70
N LEU A 30 -1.06 -6.17 15.83
CA LEU A 30 0.14 -5.41 16.19
C LEU A 30 0.46 -4.31 15.17
N MET A 31 0.41 -4.63 13.87
CA MET A 31 0.72 -3.69 12.80
C MET A 31 -0.33 -2.60 12.64
N ALA A 32 -1.58 -2.83 13.06
CA ALA A 32 -2.59 -1.78 13.13
C ALA A 32 -2.41 -0.87 14.35
N TYR A 33 -1.85 -1.40 15.46
CA TYR A 33 -1.61 -0.63 16.68
C TYR A 33 -0.30 0.16 16.66
N LEU A 34 0.75 -0.33 15.99
CA LEU A 34 2.07 0.29 15.99
C LEU A 34 2.08 1.77 15.55
N PRO A 35 1.37 2.19 14.47
CA PRO A 35 1.35 3.60 14.04
C PRO A 35 0.90 4.53 15.17
N VAL A 36 -0.10 4.12 15.96
CA VAL A 36 -0.60 4.89 17.11
C VAL A 36 0.52 5.20 18.10
N THR A 37 1.45 4.27 18.33
CA THR A 37 2.53 4.47 19.29
C THR A 37 3.56 5.52 18.86
N PHE A 38 3.60 5.87 17.59
CA PHE A 38 4.45 6.94 17.05
C PHE A 38 3.75 8.29 17.01
N GLU A 39 2.44 8.34 17.28
CA GLU A 39 1.71 9.60 17.37
C GLU A 39 2.05 10.30 18.68
N GLY A 40 2.44 11.57 18.58
CA GLY A 40 2.85 12.40 19.70
C GLY A 40 2.57 13.87 19.44
N VAL A 41 2.12 14.58 20.47
CA VAL A 41 1.82 16.01 20.41
C VAL A 41 2.18 16.69 21.72
N SER A 42 2.80 17.86 21.63
CA SER A 42 3.06 18.72 22.78
C SER A 42 1.89 19.69 22.94
N CYS A 43 1.21 19.66 24.09
CA CYS A 43 0.11 20.57 24.40
C CYS A 43 0.31 21.25 25.76
N ARG A 44 -0.38 22.36 25.99
CA ARG A 44 -0.41 23.00 27.32
C ARG A 44 -1.38 22.24 28.22
N GLY A 45 -0.89 21.78 29.37
CA GLY A 45 -1.74 21.21 30.43
C GLY A 45 -2.50 22.28 31.20
N ASP A 46 -3.43 21.84 32.06
CA ASP A 46 -4.28 22.71 32.90
C ASP A 46 -3.48 23.64 33.84
N SER A 47 -2.23 23.28 34.15
CA SER A 47 -1.30 24.06 34.98
C SER A 47 -0.48 25.10 34.19
N GLY A 48 -0.61 25.13 32.86
CA GLY A 48 0.21 25.95 31.96
C GLY A 48 1.59 25.36 31.64
N GLU A 49 1.94 24.19 32.17
CA GLU A 49 3.14 23.44 31.81
C GLU A 49 2.88 22.59 30.55
N ARG A 50 3.92 22.38 29.72
CA ARG A 50 3.82 21.52 28.54
C ARG A 50 3.77 20.05 28.95
N ILE A 51 2.79 19.35 28.42
CA ILE A 51 2.64 17.90 28.56
C ILE A 51 2.77 17.30 27.18
N GLU A 52 3.61 16.28 27.06
CA GLU A 52 3.72 15.48 25.85
C GLU A 52 2.68 14.36 25.92
N LEU A 53 1.69 14.42 25.04
CA LEU A 53 0.73 13.34 24.84
C LEU A 53 1.32 12.40 23.79
N SER A 54 1.15 11.09 24.03
CA SER A 54 1.57 10.06 23.09
C SER A 54 0.48 9.01 22.91
N GLY A 55 0.56 8.24 21.83
CA GLY A 55 -0.35 7.12 21.62
C GLY A 55 -1.78 7.57 21.34
N LEU A 56 -2.74 6.83 21.90
CA LEU A 56 -4.17 7.12 21.76
C LEU A 56 -4.58 8.47 22.36
N ALA A 57 -3.84 8.99 23.35
CA ALA A 57 -4.13 10.31 23.91
C ALA A 57 -3.80 11.41 22.91
N ALA A 58 -2.66 11.31 22.21
CA ALA A 58 -2.29 12.23 21.14
C ALA A 58 -3.29 12.19 19.98
N VAL A 59 -3.67 10.99 19.53
CA VAL A 59 -4.68 10.81 18.46
C VAL A 59 -6.00 11.49 18.81
N ARG A 60 -6.48 11.36 20.05
CA ARG A 60 -7.72 12.01 20.50
C ARG A 60 -7.58 13.52 20.54
N TYR A 61 -6.47 14.02 21.11
CA TYR A 61 -6.21 15.45 21.19
C TYR A 61 -6.15 16.10 19.81
N MET A 62 -5.36 15.52 18.89
CA MET A 62 -5.26 16.03 17.51
C MET A 62 -6.62 16.02 16.82
N LYS A 63 -7.44 14.98 17.07
CA LYS A 63 -8.77 14.89 16.49
C LYS A 63 -9.73 15.96 17.02
N GLU A 64 -9.65 16.29 18.30
CA GLU A 64 -10.46 17.34 18.94
C GLU A 64 -10.06 18.72 18.42
N GLU A 65 -8.75 19.02 18.36
CA GLU A 65 -8.22 20.26 17.80
C GLU A 65 -8.50 20.39 16.30
N GLY A 66 -8.26 19.33 15.52
CA GLY A 66 -8.48 19.28 14.08
C GLY A 66 -9.95 19.29 13.66
N ALA A 67 -10.90 19.31 14.61
CA ALA A 67 -12.32 19.36 14.30
C ALA A 67 -12.71 20.65 13.57
N GLU A 68 -12.03 21.77 13.82
CA GLU A 68 -12.28 23.06 13.16
C GLU A 68 -11.96 23.01 11.66
N ILE A 69 -10.83 22.39 11.30
CA ILE A 69 -10.39 22.31 9.91
C ILE A 69 -10.98 21.13 9.13
N SER A 70 -11.61 20.18 9.84
CA SER A 70 -12.23 18.99 9.25
C SER A 70 -13.34 19.31 8.23
N GLY A 71 -13.57 18.38 7.30
CA GLY A 71 -14.56 18.48 6.23
C GLY A 71 -13.97 18.94 4.91
N GLU A 72 -14.74 19.75 4.17
CA GLU A 72 -14.30 20.30 2.88
C GLU A 72 -13.11 21.24 3.07
N VAL A 73 -12.06 20.99 2.28
CA VAL A 73 -10.86 21.83 2.20
C VAL A 73 -11.13 22.94 1.18
N THR A 74 -11.87 23.96 1.58
CA THR A 74 -12.19 25.07 0.67
C THR A 74 -11.00 26.00 0.46
N THR A 75 -11.04 26.80 -0.60
CA THR A 75 -10.02 27.83 -0.86
C THR A 75 -9.89 28.82 0.29
N GLU A 76 -10.97 29.12 1.00
CA GLU A 76 -10.95 30.01 2.16
C GLU A 76 -10.15 29.42 3.32
N LYS A 77 -10.32 28.12 3.62
CA LYS A 77 -9.52 27.43 4.66
C LYS A 77 -8.04 27.40 4.31
N ILE A 78 -7.72 27.16 3.04
CA ILE A 78 -6.32 27.16 2.56
C ILE A 78 -5.72 28.57 2.67
N THR A 79 -6.45 29.60 2.25
CA THR A 79 -5.99 30.99 2.34
C THR A 79 -5.83 31.42 3.80
N GLN A 80 -6.74 31.04 4.69
CA GLN A 80 -6.64 31.28 6.13
C GLN A 80 -5.39 30.62 6.71
N ALA A 81 -5.12 29.36 6.36
CA ALA A 81 -3.92 28.66 6.77
C ALA A 81 -2.65 29.40 6.35
N VAL A 82 -2.54 29.79 5.07
CA VAL A 82 -1.38 30.55 4.57
C VAL A 82 -1.26 31.90 5.27
N GLN A 83 -2.37 32.60 5.52
CA GLN A 83 -2.38 33.87 6.22
C GLN A 83 -1.86 33.74 7.67
N GLU A 84 -2.27 32.70 8.39
CA GLU A 84 -1.78 32.44 9.75
C GLU A 84 -0.28 32.14 9.75
N TYR A 85 0.20 31.29 8.84
CA TYR A 85 1.64 31.06 8.65
C TYR A 85 2.39 32.36 8.35
N GLN A 86 1.91 33.17 7.38
CA GLN A 86 2.55 34.43 7.02
C GLN A 86 2.61 35.42 8.18
N SER A 87 1.53 35.52 8.96
CA SER A 87 1.46 36.45 10.08
C SER A 87 2.38 36.04 11.22
N ALA A 88 2.45 34.74 11.56
CA ALA A 88 3.40 34.24 12.55
C ALA A 88 4.86 34.44 12.11
N LEU A 89 5.19 34.13 10.86
CA LEU A 89 6.55 34.34 10.33
C LEU A 89 6.96 35.82 10.35
N LYS A 90 6.06 36.74 9.98
CA LYS A 90 6.31 38.19 10.02
C LYS A 90 6.44 38.73 11.44
N GLU A 91 5.63 38.23 12.38
CA GLU A 91 5.66 38.63 13.79
C GLU A 91 7.03 38.35 14.43
N TYR A 92 7.61 37.19 14.12
CA TYR A 92 8.91 36.76 14.65
C TYR A 92 10.10 37.11 13.75
N GLY A 93 9.85 37.71 12.57
CA GLY A 93 10.90 38.11 11.62
C GLY A 93 11.69 36.94 11.04
N VAL A 94 11.08 35.76 10.97
CA VAL A 94 11.70 34.51 10.50
C VAL A 94 11.14 34.10 9.14
N THR A 95 11.88 33.28 8.39
CA THR A 95 11.47 32.83 7.05
C THR A 95 10.92 31.42 7.02
N ASP A 96 11.24 30.59 8.02
CA ASP A 96 10.77 29.21 8.12
C ASP A 96 10.05 28.96 9.45
N SER A 97 9.02 28.12 9.39
CA SER A 97 8.27 27.65 10.56
C SER A 97 9.14 26.91 11.59
N PHE A 98 10.26 26.30 11.18
CA PHE A 98 11.19 25.64 12.11
C PHE A 98 11.97 26.61 13.00
N GLU A 99 12.02 27.89 12.64
CA GLU A 99 12.68 28.95 13.41
C GLU A 99 11.72 29.61 14.42
N LEU A 100 10.42 29.32 14.32
CA LEU A 100 9.44 29.84 15.26
C LEU A 100 9.63 29.20 16.64
N PRO A 101 9.37 29.94 17.73
CA PRO A 101 9.25 29.33 19.04
C PRO A 101 8.23 28.20 19.00
N GLU A 102 8.54 27.08 19.65
CA GLU A 102 7.67 25.91 19.62
C GLU A 102 6.24 26.24 20.09
N ASP A 103 6.07 27.20 21.01
CA ASP A 103 4.73 27.60 21.52
C ASP A 103 3.87 28.18 20.40
N VAL A 104 4.48 29.00 19.54
CA VAL A 104 3.79 29.59 18.40
C VAL A 104 3.41 28.50 17.39
N TYR A 105 4.30 27.53 17.17
CA TYR A 105 4.00 26.44 16.25
C TYR A 105 2.87 25.54 16.76
N TYR A 106 3.00 24.99 17.95
CA TYR A 106 2.03 24.02 18.49
C TYR A 106 0.67 24.65 18.82
N ASP A 107 0.65 25.88 19.36
CA ASP A 107 -0.60 26.51 19.81
C ASP A 107 -1.35 27.23 18.68
N ARG A 108 -0.66 27.62 17.58
CA ARG A 108 -1.26 28.44 16.50
C ARG A 108 -1.21 27.82 15.12
N LEU A 109 -0.12 27.14 14.75
CA LEU A 109 0.12 26.70 13.37
C LEU A 109 -0.11 25.20 13.13
N MET A 110 0.03 24.37 14.16
CA MET A 110 -0.07 22.92 14.05
C MET A 110 -1.39 22.47 13.42
N ILE A 111 -2.50 23.12 13.77
CA ILE A 111 -3.82 22.80 13.20
C ILE A 111 -3.85 22.93 11.68
N TYR A 112 -3.02 23.79 11.07
CA TYR A 112 -2.97 24.01 9.63
C TYR A 112 -1.90 23.17 8.92
N GLN A 113 -1.12 22.36 9.66
CA GLN A 113 -0.08 21.48 9.11
C GLN A 113 -0.58 20.60 7.95
N PRO A 114 -1.81 20.05 7.96
CA PRO A 114 -2.29 19.21 6.86
C PRO A 114 -2.39 19.93 5.50
N PHE A 115 -2.53 21.25 5.50
CA PHE A 115 -2.60 22.04 4.27
C PHE A 115 -1.22 22.45 3.73
N VAL A 116 -0.18 22.45 4.59
CA VAL A 116 1.15 22.95 4.27
C VAL A 116 1.76 22.21 3.07
N HIS A 117 1.70 20.88 3.09
CA HIS A 117 2.26 20.06 2.03
C HIS A 117 1.57 20.34 0.69
N GLY A 118 0.23 20.32 0.68
CA GLY A 118 -0.54 20.56 -0.54
C GLY A 118 -0.35 21.96 -1.13
N VAL A 119 -0.29 23.00 -0.28
CA VAL A 119 -0.01 24.37 -0.73
C VAL A 119 1.38 24.46 -1.37
N ARG A 120 2.41 23.95 -0.68
CA ARG A 120 3.79 23.96 -1.19
C ARG A 120 3.93 23.18 -2.49
N GLU A 121 3.19 22.08 -2.63
CA GLU A 121 3.18 21.27 -3.85
C GLU A 121 2.51 22.00 -5.02
N VAL A 122 1.30 22.56 -4.82
CA VAL A 122 0.53 23.19 -5.89
C VAL A 122 1.20 24.45 -6.44
N PHE A 123 1.82 25.25 -5.56
CA PHE A 123 2.45 26.52 -5.93
C PHE A 123 3.96 26.41 -6.18
N SER A 124 4.51 25.20 -6.30
CA SER A 124 5.92 25.02 -6.68
C SER A 124 6.23 25.67 -8.02
N ASP A 125 7.45 26.17 -8.19
CA ASP A 125 7.90 26.77 -9.45
C ASP A 125 7.80 25.78 -10.62
N GLU A 126 7.27 26.24 -11.76
CA GLU A 126 6.94 25.37 -12.89
C GLU A 126 8.16 24.74 -13.58
N LYS A 127 9.34 25.36 -13.44
CA LYS A 127 10.57 24.93 -14.13
C LYS A 127 11.49 24.13 -13.22
N THR A 128 11.60 24.56 -11.96
CA THR A 128 12.53 24.01 -10.97
C THR A 128 11.85 23.03 -10.02
N GLY A 129 10.52 23.10 -9.88
CA GLY A 129 9.74 22.34 -8.91
C GLY A 129 10.02 22.71 -7.45
N MET A 130 10.74 23.81 -7.20
CA MET A 130 11.02 24.26 -5.85
C MET A 130 9.74 24.79 -5.20
N ALA A 131 9.44 24.30 -4.00
CA ALA A 131 8.33 24.78 -3.21
C ALA A 131 8.61 26.23 -2.75
N PRO A 132 7.63 27.14 -2.84
CA PRO A 132 7.78 28.51 -2.38
C PRO A 132 7.80 28.59 -0.86
N GLY A 133 8.45 29.62 -0.33
CA GLY A 133 8.28 30.03 1.07
C GLY A 133 6.88 30.62 1.28
N PHE A 134 6.32 30.47 2.48
CA PHE A 134 4.99 31.02 2.77
C PHE A 134 4.92 32.54 2.61
N LEU A 135 6.02 33.26 2.87
CA LEU A 135 6.10 34.71 2.71
C LEU A 135 6.05 35.18 1.26
N ASP A 136 6.43 34.32 0.31
CA ASP A 136 6.47 34.64 -1.11
C ASP A 136 5.12 34.38 -1.81
N LEU A 137 4.19 33.70 -1.14
CA LEU A 137 2.88 33.38 -1.67
C LEU A 137 1.93 34.58 -1.60
N SER A 138 1.28 34.89 -2.72
CA SER A 138 0.15 35.84 -2.74
C SER A 138 -1.13 35.15 -2.26
N LEU A 139 -1.86 35.76 -1.32
CA LEU A 139 -3.14 35.22 -0.84
C LEU A 139 -4.21 35.14 -1.95
N ASP A 140 -4.20 36.09 -2.90
CA ASP A 140 -5.10 36.07 -4.06
C ASP A 140 -4.79 34.87 -4.97
N GLU A 141 -3.50 34.55 -5.11
CA GLU A 141 -3.04 33.40 -5.89
C GLU A 141 -3.38 32.08 -5.19
N VAL A 142 -3.25 32.02 -3.87
CA VAL A 142 -3.66 30.86 -3.05
C VAL A 142 -5.15 30.53 -3.24
N GLY A 143 -6.00 31.54 -3.44
CA GLY A 143 -7.41 31.38 -3.78
C GLY A 143 -7.67 30.58 -5.06
N THR A 144 -6.68 30.42 -5.95
CA THR A 144 -6.78 29.63 -7.19
C THR A 144 -6.29 28.18 -7.06
N PHE A 145 -6.13 27.67 -5.82
CA PHE A 145 -5.56 26.34 -5.53
C PHE A 145 -6.07 25.21 -6.43
N TYR A 146 -7.39 25.04 -6.54
CA TYR A 146 -7.98 23.95 -7.33
C TYR A 146 -7.86 24.14 -8.86
N GLU A 147 -7.67 25.38 -9.31
CA GLU A 147 -7.39 25.70 -10.72
C GLU A 147 -5.93 25.40 -11.06
N LYS A 148 -5.01 25.65 -10.13
CA LYS A 148 -3.58 25.35 -10.29
C LYS A 148 -3.23 23.87 -10.11
N ALA A 149 -3.95 23.13 -9.27
CA ALA A 149 -3.69 21.71 -9.02
C ALA A 149 -3.51 20.83 -10.31
N PRO A 150 -4.40 20.89 -11.34
CA PRO A 150 -4.20 20.14 -12.58
C PRO A 150 -3.02 20.66 -13.43
N VAL A 151 -2.67 21.95 -13.33
CA VAL A 151 -1.50 22.52 -13.99
C VAL A 151 -0.22 21.98 -13.34
N ARG A 152 -0.21 21.90 -12.00
CA ARG A 152 0.88 21.30 -11.23
C ARG A 152 1.14 19.85 -11.64
N LEU A 153 0.10 19.02 -11.74
CA LEU A 153 0.22 17.65 -12.22
C LEU A 153 0.92 17.57 -13.58
N ALA A 154 0.48 18.38 -14.55
CA ALA A 154 1.09 18.39 -15.88
C ALA A 154 2.55 18.84 -15.86
N ASN A 155 2.88 19.84 -15.04
CA ASN A 155 4.26 20.32 -14.89
C ASN A 155 5.16 19.29 -14.21
N LEU A 156 4.68 18.62 -13.15
CA LEU A 156 5.40 17.54 -12.48
C LEU A 156 5.76 16.42 -13.45
N MET A 157 4.78 15.93 -14.23
CA MET A 157 5.03 14.89 -15.22
C MET A 157 6.01 15.32 -16.31
N ARG A 158 5.97 16.59 -16.76
CA ARG A 158 6.96 17.12 -17.72
C ARG A 158 8.37 17.12 -17.13
N MET A 159 8.50 17.46 -15.85
CA MET A 159 9.78 17.44 -15.15
C MET A 159 10.34 16.02 -15.01
N GLU A 160 9.47 15.04 -14.76
CA GLU A 160 9.81 13.60 -14.74
C GLU A 160 10.13 13.05 -16.13
N GLY A 161 9.97 13.84 -17.19
CA GLY A 161 10.28 13.43 -18.57
C GLY A 161 9.17 12.60 -19.24
N SER A 162 7.95 12.64 -18.70
CA SER A 162 6.78 11.96 -19.26
C SER A 162 6.40 12.50 -20.65
N SER A 163 5.83 11.64 -21.49
CA SER A 163 5.38 12.04 -22.81
C SER A 163 4.07 12.84 -22.74
N GLN A 164 3.78 13.65 -23.76
CA GLN A 164 2.51 14.40 -23.82
C GLN A 164 1.28 13.48 -23.73
N LYS A 165 1.38 12.25 -24.27
CA LYS A 165 0.29 11.27 -24.20
C LYS A 165 0.03 10.79 -22.77
N ASP A 166 1.06 10.71 -21.93
CA ASP A 166 0.91 10.30 -20.52
C ASP A 166 0.24 11.42 -19.74
N ILE A 167 0.68 12.66 -19.98
CA ILE A 167 0.10 13.87 -19.39
C ILE A 167 -1.38 13.97 -19.72
N ASP A 168 -1.76 13.81 -20.99
CA ASP A 168 -3.16 13.87 -21.41
C ASP A 168 -4.01 12.78 -20.71
N LYS A 169 -3.45 11.57 -20.51
CA LYS A 169 -4.14 10.48 -19.80
C LYS A 169 -4.26 10.74 -18.31
N ALA A 170 -3.18 11.22 -17.69
CA ALA A 170 -3.16 11.58 -16.29
C ALA A 170 -4.17 12.69 -16.00
N GLN A 171 -4.28 13.70 -16.87
CA GLN A 171 -5.31 14.74 -16.75
C GLN A 171 -6.72 14.18 -16.79
N VAL A 172 -7.04 13.29 -17.74
CA VAL A 172 -8.36 12.62 -17.82
C VAL A 172 -8.65 11.76 -16.58
N MET A 173 -7.63 11.14 -15.98
CA MET A 173 -7.80 10.43 -14.71
C MET A 173 -8.05 11.40 -13.56
N TYR A 174 -7.27 12.48 -13.50
CA TYR A 174 -7.32 13.49 -12.45
C TYR A 174 -8.60 14.33 -12.46
N GLU A 175 -9.24 14.52 -13.62
CA GLU A 175 -10.57 15.15 -13.74
C GLU A 175 -11.65 14.41 -12.94
N LYS A 176 -11.47 13.12 -12.67
CA LYS A 176 -12.42 12.33 -11.86
C LYS A 176 -12.24 12.56 -10.36
N VAL A 177 -11.14 13.17 -9.93
CA VAL A 177 -10.86 13.47 -8.52
C VAL A 177 -11.85 14.53 -8.05
N LYS A 178 -12.58 14.21 -6.98
CA LYS A 178 -13.59 15.11 -6.41
C LYS A 178 -12.90 16.30 -5.74
N LYS A 179 -13.36 17.50 -6.09
CA LYS A 179 -12.90 18.78 -5.54
C LYS A 179 -14.12 19.53 -4.98
N PRO A 180 -14.01 20.26 -3.86
CA PRO A 180 -12.83 20.35 -2.99
C PRO A 180 -12.48 19.02 -2.32
N PHE A 181 -11.22 18.85 -1.94
CA PHE A 181 -10.77 17.68 -1.18
C PHE A 181 -11.45 17.64 0.19
N GLN A 182 -11.47 16.45 0.79
CA GLN A 182 -11.97 16.23 2.14
C GLN A 182 -10.80 15.95 3.07
N TYR A 183 -10.82 16.50 4.27
CA TYR A 183 -9.82 16.23 5.30
C TYR A 183 -10.49 15.98 6.65
N TYR A 184 -10.06 14.91 7.32
CA TYR A 184 -10.46 14.54 8.68
C TYR A 184 -9.23 13.94 9.35
N GLU A 185 -8.92 14.43 10.56
CA GLU A 185 -7.80 13.96 11.36
C GLU A 185 -7.91 12.46 11.68
N GLY A 186 -6.78 11.73 11.66
CA GLY A 186 -6.73 10.31 11.99
C GLY A 186 -5.70 9.53 11.18
N VAL A 187 -6.15 8.60 10.31
CA VAL A 187 -5.25 7.74 9.52
C VAL A 187 -4.28 8.59 8.68
N SER A 188 -2.99 8.43 8.95
CA SER A 188 -1.88 9.15 8.32
C SER A 188 -1.14 8.30 7.27
N GLY A 189 -0.23 8.91 6.51
CA GLY A 189 0.66 8.18 5.57
C GLY A 189 1.46 7.06 6.26
N ASN A 190 1.94 7.31 7.47
CA ASN A 190 2.63 6.31 8.29
C ASN A 190 1.77 5.05 8.51
N SER A 191 0.49 5.23 8.83
CA SER A 191 -0.43 4.11 9.03
C SER A 191 -0.55 3.24 7.77
N MET A 192 -0.55 3.87 6.60
CA MET A 192 -0.59 3.17 5.32
C MET A 192 0.72 2.44 5.00
N ASP A 193 1.88 2.98 5.38
CA ASP A 193 3.17 2.29 5.22
C ASP A 193 3.23 1.01 6.07
N TYR A 194 2.62 1.03 7.26
CA TYR A 194 2.46 -0.18 8.08
C TYR A 194 1.54 -1.21 7.41
N GLN A 195 0.54 -0.79 6.62
CA GLN A 195 -0.26 -1.71 5.79
C GLN A 195 0.62 -2.42 4.76
N VAL A 196 1.51 -1.68 4.09
CA VAL A 196 2.43 -2.22 3.08
C VAL A 196 3.36 -3.26 3.70
N LEU A 197 4.03 -2.91 4.81
CA LEU A 197 4.91 -3.83 5.54
C LEU A 197 4.17 -5.09 5.99
N TYR A 198 2.96 -4.92 6.52
CA TYR A 198 2.10 -6.00 6.96
C TYR A 198 1.75 -6.97 5.81
N ILE A 199 1.28 -6.46 4.67
CA ILE A 199 0.91 -7.26 3.49
C ILE A 199 2.10 -8.09 2.98
N PHE A 200 3.29 -7.48 2.94
CA PHE A 200 4.51 -8.17 2.54
C PHE A 200 4.83 -9.35 3.47
N LEU A 201 4.85 -9.12 4.78
CA LEU A 201 5.19 -10.16 5.76
C LEU A 201 4.15 -11.28 5.80
N LEU A 202 2.86 -10.94 5.68
CA LEU A 202 1.79 -11.92 5.58
C LEU A 202 1.94 -12.82 4.34
N THR A 203 2.36 -12.23 3.22
CA THR A 203 2.67 -12.96 1.99
C THR A 203 3.81 -13.94 2.22
N VAL A 204 4.87 -13.53 2.93
CA VAL A 204 5.99 -14.41 3.30
C VAL A 204 5.52 -15.58 4.16
N PHE A 205 4.68 -15.34 5.18
CA PHE A 205 4.13 -16.43 6.01
C PHE A 205 3.32 -17.44 5.18
N CYS A 206 2.50 -16.94 4.25
CA CYS A 206 1.75 -17.79 3.33
C CYS A 206 2.66 -18.56 2.37
N ALA A 207 3.73 -17.94 1.87
CA ALA A 207 4.73 -18.60 1.03
C ALA A 207 5.41 -19.78 1.74
N VAL A 208 5.69 -19.65 3.04
CA VAL A 208 6.21 -20.74 3.88
C VAL A 208 5.21 -21.89 3.97
N ILE A 209 3.91 -21.62 4.08
CA ILE A 209 2.85 -22.65 4.12
C ILE A 209 2.68 -23.34 2.76
N VAL A 210 2.79 -22.60 1.66
CA VAL A 210 2.50 -23.09 0.30
C VAL A 210 3.68 -23.84 -0.32
N SER A 211 4.91 -23.39 -0.06
CA SER A 211 6.13 -24.01 -0.62
C SER A 211 6.27 -25.54 -0.40
N PRO A 212 5.89 -26.14 0.75
CA PRO A 212 5.96 -27.58 0.97
C PRO A 212 4.83 -28.41 0.34
N VAL A 213 3.78 -27.82 -0.24
CA VAL A 213 2.52 -28.52 -0.58
C VAL A 213 2.71 -29.75 -1.49
N PHE A 214 3.63 -29.67 -2.46
CA PHE A 214 4.00 -30.79 -3.33
C PHE A 214 5.38 -31.34 -2.97
N SER A 215 6.35 -30.46 -2.72
CA SER A 215 7.75 -30.83 -2.45
C SER A 215 7.92 -31.75 -1.24
N MET A 216 7.12 -31.61 -0.17
CA MET A 216 7.17 -32.52 0.98
C MET A 216 6.69 -33.94 0.64
N ASP A 217 5.72 -34.08 -0.26
CA ASP A 217 5.22 -35.40 -0.65
C ASP A 217 6.25 -36.16 -1.49
N TYR A 218 7.06 -35.43 -2.27
CA TYR A 218 8.21 -36.01 -2.98
C TYR A 218 9.32 -36.39 -2.01
N GLN A 219 9.65 -35.51 -1.07
CA GLN A 219 10.73 -35.75 -0.11
C GLN A 219 10.45 -36.93 0.81
N THR A 220 9.19 -37.17 1.16
CA THR A 220 8.77 -38.29 2.03
C THR A 220 8.45 -39.58 1.28
N GLY A 221 8.45 -39.56 -0.06
CA GLY A 221 8.01 -40.69 -0.89
C GLY A 221 6.48 -40.93 -0.85
N ALA A 222 5.71 -40.06 -0.18
CA ALA A 222 4.27 -40.18 -0.11
C ALA A 222 3.60 -40.05 -1.49
N ASP A 223 4.20 -39.28 -2.41
CA ASP A 223 3.66 -39.09 -3.76
C ASP A 223 3.55 -40.41 -4.55
N ASP A 224 4.50 -41.34 -4.39
CA ASP A 224 4.49 -42.63 -5.08
C ASP A 224 3.27 -43.48 -4.69
N ILE A 225 2.93 -43.46 -3.39
CA ILE A 225 1.74 -44.15 -2.86
C ILE A 225 0.47 -43.44 -3.35
N LEU A 226 0.43 -42.11 -3.28
CA LEU A 226 -0.74 -41.32 -3.65
C LEU A 226 -1.11 -41.52 -5.13
N ARG A 227 -0.13 -41.59 -6.03
CA ARG A 227 -0.33 -41.81 -7.47
C ARG A 227 -0.94 -43.15 -7.84
N CYS A 228 -0.77 -44.17 -7.01
CA CYS A 228 -1.40 -45.48 -7.20
C CYS A 228 -2.91 -45.47 -6.90
N THR A 229 -3.43 -44.40 -6.31
CA THR A 229 -4.86 -44.27 -5.99
C THR A 229 -5.68 -43.78 -7.18
N LYS A 230 -6.99 -44.10 -7.18
CA LYS A 230 -7.97 -43.69 -8.22
C LYS A 230 -7.96 -42.19 -8.55
N TYR A 231 -7.58 -41.34 -7.59
CA TYR A 231 -7.59 -39.88 -7.73
C TYR A 231 -6.21 -39.24 -7.60
N GLY A 232 -5.13 -40.03 -7.61
CA GLY A 232 -3.75 -39.62 -7.30
C GLY A 232 -3.02 -38.75 -8.33
N ARG A 233 -3.67 -38.34 -9.41
CA ARG A 233 -3.06 -37.51 -10.47
C ARG A 233 -3.76 -36.14 -10.55
N LEU A 234 -4.47 -35.87 -11.64
CA LEU A 234 -5.14 -34.59 -11.91
C LEU A 234 -6.01 -34.10 -10.74
N ARG A 235 -6.89 -34.97 -10.22
CA ARG A 235 -7.82 -34.57 -9.15
C ARG A 235 -7.09 -34.22 -7.86
N LEU A 236 -6.05 -34.95 -7.49
CA LEU A 236 -5.25 -34.65 -6.30
C LEU A 236 -4.49 -33.33 -6.45
N ALA A 237 -3.90 -33.06 -7.62
CA ALA A 237 -3.21 -31.79 -7.90
C ALA A 237 -4.16 -30.59 -7.74
N VAL A 238 -5.35 -30.66 -8.33
CA VAL A 238 -6.37 -29.62 -8.23
C VAL A 238 -6.80 -29.42 -6.77
N ILE A 239 -7.02 -30.52 -6.03
CA ILE A 239 -7.41 -30.44 -4.62
C ILE A 239 -6.33 -29.80 -3.76
N LYS A 240 -5.05 -30.13 -3.99
CA LYS A 240 -3.90 -29.53 -3.29
C LYS A 240 -3.82 -28.03 -3.52
N ILE A 241 -3.93 -27.62 -4.79
CA ILE A 241 -3.93 -26.20 -5.18
C ILE A 241 -5.08 -25.47 -4.49
N LEU A 242 -6.31 -25.98 -4.61
CA LEU A 242 -7.48 -25.35 -4.01
C LEU A 242 -7.38 -25.27 -2.48
N ALA A 243 -6.89 -26.32 -1.82
CA ALA A 243 -6.72 -26.34 -0.37
C ALA A 243 -5.68 -25.30 0.08
N ALA A 244 -4.53 -25.25 -0.60
CA ALA A 244 -3.46 -24.29 -0.30
C ALA A 244 -3.94 -22.84 -0.49
N LEU A 245 -4.51 -22.53 -1.67
CA LEU A 245 -5.02 -21.18 -1.98
C LEU A 245 -6.19 -20.77 -1.08
N LEU A 246 -7.07 -21.70 -0.69
CA LEU A 246 -8.16 -21.37 0.22
C LEU A 246 -7.64 -21.05 1.62
N ILE A 247 -6.73 -21.86 2.17
CA ILE A 247 -6.17 -21.61 3.51
C ILE A 247 -5.45 -20.27 3.53
N THR A 248 -4.52 -20.04 2.61
CA THR A 248 -3.73 -18.82 2.62
C THR A 248 -4.54 -17.62 2.18
N GLY A 249 -5.48 -17.77 1.25
CA GLY A 249 -6.33 -16.67 0.81
C GLY A 249 -7.34 -16.22 1.85
N VAL A 250 -7.98 -17.14 2.57
CA VAL A 250 -8.85 -16.79 3.70
C VAL A 250 -8.03 -16.13 4.81
N THR A 251 -6.83 -16.63 5.09
CA THR A 251 -5.94 -16.03 6.09
C THR A 251 -5.57 -14.59 5.69
N PHE A 252 -5.19 -14.38 4.43
CA PHE A 252 -4.82 -13.06 3.92
C PHE A 252 -5.96 -12.05 4.09
N LEU A 253 -7.15 -12.40 3.60
CA LEU A 253 -8.33 -11.53 3.68
C LEU A 253 -8.78 -11.30 5.12
N LEU A 254 -8.83 -12.34 5.95
CA LEU A 254 -9.24 -12.22 7.35
C LEU A 254 -8.30 -11.31 8.12
N CYS A 255 -6.99 -11.53 8.02
CA CYS A 255 -6.02 -10.68 8.71
C CYS A 255 -6.07 -9.24 8.17
N GLY A 256 -6.29 -9.07 6.86
CA GLY A 256 -6.38 -7.74 6.23
C GLY A 256 -7.61 -6.96 6.69
N VAL A 257 -8.76 -7.63 6.79
CA VAL A 257 -9.98 -7.05 7.36
C VAL A 257 -9.76 -6.69 8.83
N VAL A 258 -9.12 -7.56 9.62
CA VAL A 258 -8.78 -7.26 11.02
C VAL A 258 -7.90 -6.01 11.12
N TRP A 259 -6.89 -5.89 10.26
CA TRP A 259 -6.03 -4.70 10.21
C TRP A 259 -6.85 -3.44 9.91
N ILE A 260 -7.67 -3.43 8.84
CA ILE A 260 -8.49 -2.27 8.45
C ILE A 260 -9.46 -1.87 9.58
N LEU A 261 -10.15 -2.85 10.17
CA LEU A 261 -11.10 -2.58 11.26
C LEU A 261 -10.40 -2.00 12.49
N MET A 262 -9.22 -2.51 12.82
CA MET A 262 -8.46 -2.03 13.97
C MET A 262 -7.90 -0.63 13.74
N THR A 263 -7.20 -0.39 12.62
CA THR A 263 -6.64 0.91 12.28
C THR A 263 -7.73 1.99 12.30
N ASN A 264 -8.86 1.76 11.63
CA ASN A 264 -9.97 2.72 11.60
C ASN A 264 -10.68 2.89 12.95
N THR A 265 -10.65 1.88 13.82
CA THR A 265 -11.19 2.01 15.18
C THR A 265 -10.25 2.81 16.09
N LEU A 266 -8.94 2.69 15.90
CA LEU A 266 -7.92 3.39 16.70
C LEU A 266 -7.83 4.88 16.32
N PHE A 267 -7.82 5.18 15.01
CA PHE A 267 -7.74 6.55 14.49
C PHE A 267 -9.10 7.22 14.29
N GLY A 268 -10.18 6.44 14.24
CA GLY A 268 -11.54 6.91 14.08
C GLY A 268 -12.03 6.81 12.63
N TRP A 269 -13.22 6.24 12.45
CA TRP A 269 -13.82 5.98 11.14
C TRP A 269 -14.08 7.22 10.28
N GLU A 270 -14.05 8.42 10.86
CA GLU A 270 -14.22 9.67 10.11
C GLU A 270 -13.03 9.97 9.20
N SER A 271 -11.82 9.58 9.59
CA SER A 271 -10.60 9.78 8.78
C SER A 271 -10.63 9.02 7.46
N THR A 272 -11.47 7.97 7.35
CA THR A 272 -11.67 7.23 6.09
C THR A 272 -12.21 8.09 4.96
N LYS A 273 -12.87 9.21 5.28
CA LYS A 273 -13.44 10.14 4.30
C LYS A 273 -12.41 11.10 3.71
N THR A 274 -11.21 11.19 4.31
CA THR A 274 -10.13 12.03 3.82
C THR A 274 -9.78 11.64 2.39
N SER A 275 -9.57 12.64 1.52
CA SER A 275 -9.13 12.41 0.15
C SER A 275 -7.67 11.95 0.14
N MET A 276 -7.35 10.93 -0.67
CA MET A 276 -5.97 10.45 -0.82
C MET A 276 -4.96 11.58 -1.12
N GLN A 277 -5.40 12.58 -1.88
CA GLN A 277 -4.62 13.76 -2.27
C GLN A 277 -4.13 14.59 -1.08
N MET A 278 -4.84 14.56 0.05
CA MET A 278 -4.45 15.29 1.26
C MET A 278 -3.33 14.59 2.03
N ILE A 279 -3.18 13.28 1.89
CA ILE A 279 -2.21 12.49 2.66
C ILE A 279 -0.90 12.30 1.89
N PHE A 280 -1.00 11.99 0.59
CA PHE A 280 0.17 11.62 -0.20
C PHE A 280 0.67 12.76 -1.07
N SER A 281 -0.11 13.17 -2.06
CA SER A 281 0.24 14.25 -2.99
C SER A 281 -1.01 14.76 -3.68
N VAL A 282 -1.09 16.08 -3.87
CA VAL A 282 -2.19 16.73 -4.59
C VAL A 282 -2.30 16.23 -6.02
N SER A 283 -1.18 15.77 -6.59
CA SER A 283 -1.07 15.23 -7.95
C SER A 283 -1.51 13.75 -8.06
N SER A 284 -1.88 13.09 -6.96
CA SER A 284 -2.30 11.68 -6.97
C SER A 284 -3.53 11.46 -7.88
N LEU A 285 -3.42 10.51 -8.81
CA LEU A 285 -4.44 10.22 -9.83
C LEU A 285 -5.72 9.55 -9.32
N PRO A 286 -5.67 8.59 -8.37
CA PRO A 286 -6.86 7.87 -7.95
C PRO A 286 -7.86 8.78 -7.23
N ALA A 287 -9.10 8.81 -7.72
CA ALA A 287 -10.21 9.49 -7.06
C ALA A 287 -10.77 8.65 -5.89
N LEU A 288 -9.90 8.36 -4.91
CA LEU A 288 -10.19 7.50 -3.77
C LEU A 288 -10.13 8.30 -2.46
N THR A 289 -11.05 7.97 -1.57
CA THR A 289 -10.90 8.29 -0.14
C THR A 289 -9.93 7.32 0.53
N VAL A 290 -9.41 7.68 1.70
CA VAL A 290 -8.51 6.82 2.49
C VAL A 290 -9.11 5.45 2.77
N GLY A 291 -10.40 5.39 3.15
CA GLY A 291 -11.07 4.12 3.38
C GLY A 291 -11.18 3.29 2.10
N GLU A 292 -11.55 3.90 0.96
CA GLU A 292 -11.58 3.18 -0.32
C GLU A 292 -10.19 2.70 -0.72
N LEU A 293 -9.15 3.50 -0.47
CA LEU A 293 -7.76 3.18 -0.74
C LEU A 293 -7.29 1.96 0.07
N GLU A 294 -7.61 1.88 1.37
CA GLU A 294 -7.28 0.72 2.20
C GLU A 294 -7.86 -0.59 1.63
N TRP A 295 -9.12 -0.56 1.19
CA TRP A 295 -9.80 -1.70 0.59
C TRP A 295 -9.28 -2.04 -0.81
N VAL A 296 -9.05 -1.03 -1.65
CA VAL A 296 -8.48 -1.21 -2.99
C VAL A 296 -7.07 -1.79 -2.88
N ASN A 297 -6.26 -1.30 -1.95
CA ASN A 297 -4.93 -1.84 -1.68
C ASN A 297 -5.03 -3.29 -1.20
N LEU A 298 -5.89 -3.60 -0.23
CA LEU A 298 -6.07 -4.98 0.25
C LEU A 298 -6.50 -5.94 -0.86
N LEU A 299 -7.51 -5.58 -1.66
CA LEU A 299 -8.05 -6.44 -2.72
C LEU A 299 -7.11 -6.54 -3.93
N GLY A 300 -6.45 -5.44 -4.29
CA GLY A 300 -5.44 -5.42 -5.35
C GLY A 300 -4.22 -6.25 -4.96
N SER A 301 -3.71 -6.07 -3.75
CA SER A 301 -2.65 -6.92 -3.19
C SER A 301 -3.07 -8.37 -3.06
N PHE A 302 -4.35 -8.67 -2.80
CA PHE A 302 -4.85 -10.05 -2.80
C PHE A 302 -4.72 -10.72 -4.19
N LEU A 303 -5.02 -10.00 -5.28
CA LEU A 303 -4.83 -10.51 -6.63
C LEU A 303 -3.34 -10.77 -6.93
N LEU A 304 -2.48 -9.82 -6.59
CA LEU A 304 -1.03 -9.95 -6.73
C LEU A 304 -0.51 -11.14 -5.89
N PHE A 305 -0.99 -11.28 -4.66
CA PHE A 305 -0.70 -12.38 -3.75
C PHE A 305 -1.05 -13.73 -4.36
N LEU A 306 -2.24 -13.87 -4.96
CA LEU A 306 -2.64 -15.10 -5.64
C LEU A 306 -1.71 -15.46 -6.80
N SER A 307 -1.23 -14.46 -7.54
CA SER A 307 -0.26 -14.70 -8.63
C SER A 307 1.06 -15.25 -8.09
N LEU A 308 1.58 -14.71 -6.98
CA LEU A 308 2.80 -15.20 -6.33
C LEU A 308 2.61 -16.58 -5.69
N MET A 309 1.49 -16.82 -5.00
CA MET A 309 1.17 -18.14 -4.46
C MET A 309 1.06 -19.19 -5.58
N SER A 310 0.54 -18.81 -6.75
CA SER A 310 0.49 -19.68 -7.93
C SER A 310 1.89 -20.01 -8.46
N LEU A 311 2.81 -19.04 -8.45
CA LEU A 311 4.22 -19.27 -8.79
C LEU A 311 4.88 -20.25 -7.81
N ILE A 312 4.66 -20.05 -6.50
CA ILE A 312 5.24 -20.90 -5.46
C ILE A 312 4.69 -22.33 -5.55
N LEU A 313 3.40 -22.51 -5.82
CA LEU A 313 2.81 -23.84 -6.09
C LEU A 313 3.45 -24.50 -7.32
N PHE A 314 3.66 -23.73 -8.39
CA PHE A 314 4.34 -24.23 -9.59
C PHE A 314 5.75 -24.73 -9.28
N LEU A 315 6.55 -23.93 -8.55
CA LEU A 315 7.90 -24.30 -8.11
C LEU A 315 7.87 -25.52 -7.19
N SER A 316 6.94 -25.55 -6.23
CA SER A 316 6.72 -26.69 -5.33
C SER A 316 6.48 -27.99 -6.09
N SER A 317 5.71 -27.95 -7.19
CA SER A 317 5.45 -29.14 -8.02
C SER A 317 6.67 -29.65 -8.79
N ARG A 318 7.65 -28.78 -9.07
CA ARG A 318 8.87 -29.12 -9.82
C ARG A 318 9.99 -29.59 -8.90
N ILE A 319 10.15 -28.97 -7.74
CA ILE A 319 11.28 -29.19 -6.84
C ILE A 319 11.01 -30.41 -5.94
N ARG A 320 11.97 -31.34 -5.82
CA ARG A 320 11.83 -32.57 -4.99
C ARG A 320 12.06 -32.34 -3.49
N ASN A 321 12.88 -31.35 -3.14
CA ASN A 321 13.29 -31.09 -1.76
C ASN A 321 12.52 -29.87 -1.22
N ALA A 322 11.85 -30.02 -0.09
CA ALA A 322 11.04 -28.94 0.47
C ALA A 322 11.85 -27.74 0.94
N ALA A 323 13.08 -27.93 1.42
CA ALA A 323 13.96 -26.83 1.78
C ALA A 323 14.38 -26.00 0.55
N VAL A 324 14.64 -26.65 -0.58
CA VAL A 324 14.96 -25.96 -1.85
C VAL A 324 13.71 -25.25 -2.39
N ALA A 325 12.53 -25.84 -2.25
CA ALA A 325 11.27 -25.20 -2.64
C ALA A 325 10.98 -23.96 -1.79
N LEU A 326 11.25 -24.02 -0.49
CA LEU A 326 11.14 -22.89 0.42
C LEU A 326 12.15 -21.79 0.07
N ALA A 327 13.42 -22.13 -0.18
CA ALA A 327 14.44 -21.16 -0.59
C ALA A 327 14.06 -20.44 -1.89
N ALA A 328 13.54 -21.19 -2.87
CA ALA A 328 13.02 -20.61 -4.11
C ALA A 328 11.81 -19.68 -3.85
N ALA A 329 10.88 -20.09 -2.99
CA ALA A 329 9.74 -19.25 -2.63
C ALA A 329 10.17 -17.93 -1.98
N MET A 330 11.13 -17.97 -1.04
CA MET A 330 11.68 -16.76 -0.41
C MET A 330 12.40 -15.87 -1.41
N PHE A 331 13.18 -16.44 -2.32
CA PHE A 331 13.83 -15.69 -3.39
C PHE A 331 12.79 -14.92 -4.23
N PHE A 332 11.70 -15.56 -4.65
CA PHE A 332 10.67 -14.88 -5.45
C PHE A 332 9.80 -13.89 -4.66
N CYS A 333 9.70 -14.02 -3.33
CA CYS A 333 9.07 -12.98 -2.50
C CYS A 333 9.92 -11.70 -2.46
N ILE A 334 11.25 -11.83 -2.46
CA ILE A 334 12.20 -10.71 -2.33
C ILE A 334 12.61 -10.15 -3.69
N LEU A 335 12.58 -10.97 -4.74
CA LEU A 335 13.04 -10.62 -6.09
C LEU A 335 12.42 -9.32 -6.64
N PRO A 336 11.10 -9.06 -6.51
CA PRO A 336 10.52 -7.81 -7.00
C PRO A 336 11.14 -6.57 -6.35
N ILE A 337 11.40 -6.62 -5.04
CA ILE A 337 12.03 -5.52 -4.28
C ILE A 337 13.45 -5.28 -4.80
N LEU A 338 14.23 -6.35 -4.98
CA LEU A 338 15.60 -6.26 -5.50
C LEU A 338 15.64 -5.74 -6.95
N SER A 339 14.67 -6.14 -7.78
CA SER A 339 14.59 -5.65 -9.15
C SER A 339 14.24 -4.17 -9.23
N TYR A 340 13.37 -3.69 -8.35
CA TYR A 340 12.97 -2.29 -8.33
C TYR A 340 14.10 -1.38 -7.86
N VAL A 341 14.86 -1.80 -6.83
CA VAL A 341 15.97 -1.01 -6.28
C VAL A 341 17.25 -1.14 -7.12
N GLY A 342 17.52 -2.32 -7.68
CA GLY A 342 18.82 -2.64 -8.30
C GLY A 342 18.87 -2.47 -9.81
N ALA A 343 17.73 -2.41 -10.51
CA ALA A 343 17.70 -2.26 -11.97
C ALA A 343 17.57 -0.79 -12.38
N PRO A 344 17.99 -0.41 -13.60
CA PRO A 344 17.62 0.87 -14.19
C PRO A 344 16.10 1.05 -14.19
N GLU A 345 15.63 2.26 -13.91
CA GLU A 345 14.21 2.63 -13.71
C GLU A 345 13.25 1.96 -14.72
N ILE A 346 13.53 2.10 -16.01
CA ILE A 346 12.70 1.48 -17.08
C ILE A 346 12.60 -0.05 -16.89
N ILE A 347 13.72 -0.72 -16.61
CA ILE A 347 13.76 -2.18 -16.43
C ILE A 347 13.07 -2.55 -15.11
N GLY A 348 13.29 -1.78 -14.04
CA GLY A 348 12.64 -1.94 -12.75
C GLY A 348 11.12 -1.92 -12.87
N ASN A 349 10.57 -0.91 -13.53
CA ASN A 349 9.13 -0.71 -13.71
C ASN A 349 8.49 -1.83 -14.55
N TRP A 350 9.17 -2.28 -15.62
CA TRP A 350 8.73 -3.45 -16.38
C TRP A 350 8.77 -4.74 -15.57
N LEU A 351 9.83 -4.98 -14.80
CA LEU A 351 9.95 -6.18 -13.96
C LEU A 351 8.89 -6.20 -12.86
N GLN A 352 8.62 -5.06 -12.21
CA GLN A 352 7.55 -4.93 -11.24
C GLN A 352 6.18 -5.25 -11.84
N CYS A 353 5.91 -4.80 -13.08
CA CYS A 353 4.64 -5.12 -13.75
C CYS A 353 4.54 -6.58 -14.18
N LEU A 354 5.66 -7.22 -14.57
CA LEU A 354 5.66 -8.54 -15.19
C LEU A 354 5.81 -9.70 -14.19
N LEU A 355 6.47 -9.48 -13.05
CA LEU A 355 6.72 -10.54 -12.07
C LEU A 355 5.44 -10.91 -11.29
N PRO A 356 5.18 -12.21 -11.04
CA PRO A 356 4.11 -12.62 -10.13
C PRO A 356 4.34 -12.04 -8.73
N GLY A 357 3.36 -11.31 -8.20
CA GLY A 357 3.49 -10.58 -6.93
C GLY A 357 4.40 -9.35 -6.99
N GLY A 358 4.64 -8.80 -8.18
CA GLY A 358 5.58 -7.72 -8.40
C GLY A 358 5.35 -6.48 -7.53
N ALA A 359 4.10 -6.17 -7.17
CA ALA A 359 3.76 -5.01 -6.33
C ALA A 359 3.31 -5.35 -4.89
N ILE A 360 3.82 -6.45 -4.32
CA ILE A 360 3.59 -6.82 -2.91
C ILE A 360 4.71 -6.31 -1.99
N GLY A 361 5.87 -5.97 -2.55
CA GLY A 361 7.04 -5.60 -1.77
C GLY A 361 6.90 -4.24 -1.07
N LEU A 362 7.97 -3.82 -0.40
CA LEU A 362 7.98 -2.60 0.42
C LEU A 362 7.99 -1.35 -0.47
N ASN A 363 9.14 -1.04 -1.08
CA ASN A 363 9.30 0.17 -1.88
C ASN A 363 8.56 0.11 -3.22
N ASN A 364 8.22 -1.08 -3.70
CA ASN A 364 7.54 -1.29 -4.97
C ASN A 364 6.07 -1.71 -4.77
N SER A 365 5.48 -1.36 -3.62
CA SER A 365 4.13 -1.76 -3.24
C SER A 365 3.07 -1.20 -4.19
N LEU A 366 1.90 -1.86 -4.21
CA LEU A 366 0.73 -1.36 -4.94
C LEU A 366 0.31 0.03 -4.43
N MET A 367 0.45 0.30 -3.13
CA MET A 367 0.13 1.61 -2.55
C MET A 367 0.98 2.70 -3.20
N TYR A 368 2.31 2.51 -3.25
CA TYR A 368 3.21 3.47 -3.87
C TYR A 368 3.00 3.57 -5.39
N ALA A 369 2.74 2.44 -6.07
CA ALA A 369 2.40 2.47 -7.48
C ALA A 369 1.10 3.27 -7.77
N MET A 370 0.16 3.36 -6.81
CA MET A 370 -1.05 4.18 -6.93
C MET A 370 -0.81 5.67 -6.66
N THR A 371 0.26 6.03 -5.94
CA THR A 371 0.67 7.42 -5.71
C THR A 371 1.61 7.95 -6.81
N GLU A 372 2.36 7.05 -7.46
CA GLU A 372 3.32 7.37 -8.52
C GLU A 372 2.64 7.60 -9.88
N LEU A 373 3.29 8.41 -10.73
CA LEU A 373 2.79 8.83 -12.05
C LEU A 373 3.39 8.01 -13.20
N ASP A 374 3.62 6.72 -12.97
CA ASP A 374 4.31 5.84 -13.90
C ASP A 374 3.39 5.29 -15.02
N PHE A 375 3.74 5.59 -16.27
CA PHE A 375 3.08 5.06 -17.46
C PHE A 375 3.98 4.13 -18.26
N MET A 376 3.47 2.94 -18.57
CA MET A 376 4.15 1.94 -19.37
C MET A 376 3.81 2.09 -20.85
N HIS A 377 4.83 2.09 -21.70
CA HIS A 377 4.67 2.24 -23.15
C HIS A 377 4.67 0.90 -23.89
N LEU A 378 3.50 0.48 -24.37
CA LEU A 378 3.32 -0.69 -25.24
C LEU A 378 3.18 -0.23 -26.68
N GLY A 379 4.31 -0.01 -27.36
CA GLY A 379 4.35 0.58 -28.69
C GLY A 379 3.81 2.01 -28.67
N GLY A 380 2.68 2.26 -29.35
CA GLY A 380 2.04 3.59 -29.39
C GLY A 380 1.08 3.89 -28.22
N LEU A 381 0.83 2.90 -27.35
CA LEU A 381 -0.11 2.98 -26.23
C LEU A 381 0.62 3.31 -24.93
N SER A 382 0.10 4.28 -24.19
CA SER A 382 0.47 4.56 -22.80
C SER A 382 -0.51 3.87 -21.85
N VAL A 383 -0.05 3.09 -20.88
CA VAL A 383 -0.91 2.38 -19.93
C VAL A 383 -0.38 2.62 -18.53
N TRP A 384 -1.24 3.11 -17.63
CA TRP A 384 -0.86 3.30 -16.23
C TRP A 384 -0.40 1.97 -15.61
N ASN A 385 0.75 1.99 -14.93
CA ASN A 385 1.44 0.81 -14.40
C ASN A 385 0.51 -0.08 -13.55
N VAL A 386 -0.32 0.49 -12.68
CA VAL A 386 -1.26 -0.23 -11.80
C VAL A 386 -2.24 -1.09 -12.59
N HIS A 387 -2.78 -0.59 -13.71
CA HIS A 387 -3.67 -1.38 -14.56
C HIS A 387 -2.96 -2.57 -15.19
N LEU A 388 -1.71 -2.37 -15.64
CA LEU A 388 -0.90 -3.44 -16.21
C LEU A 388 -0.58 -4.52 -15.16
N MET A 389 -0.24 -4.13 -13.93
CA MET A 389 0.02 -5.06 -12.82
C MET A 389 -1.18 -5.99 -12.58
N PHE A 390 -2.41 -5.46 -12.55
CA PHE A 390 -3.60 -6.29 -12.36
C PHE A 390 -3.87 -7.23 -13.54
N ILE A 391 -3.72 -6.75 -14.77
CA ILE A 391 -3.91 -7.58 -15.98
C ILE A 391 -2.90 -8.73 -15.98
N VAL A 392 -1.62 -8.44 -15.74
CA VAL A 392 -0.56 -9.43 -15.75
C VAL A 392 -0.73 -10.44 -14.61
N ALA A 393 -1.08 -10.00 -13.41
CA ALA A 393 -1.39 -10.89 -12.29
C ALA A 393 -2.56 -11.84 -12.62
N ALA A 394 -3.63 -11.31 -13.22
CA ALA A 394 -4.80 -12.10 -13.63
C ALA A 394 -4.46 -13.14 -14.70
N ILE A 395 -3.49 -12.88 -15.58
CA ILE A 395 -2.99 -13.85 -16.57
C ILE A 395 -2.09 -14.89 -15.93
N TRP A 396 -1.21 -14.49 -15.00
CA TRP A 396 -0.26 -15.41 -14.37
C TRP A 396 -0.92 -16.48 -13.53
N ILE A 397 -2.00 -16.16 -12.82
CA ILE A 397 -2.74 -17.10 -11.96
C ILE A 397 -3.13 -18.38 -12.74
N PRO A 398 -3.97 -18.32 -13.80
CA PRO A 398 -4.35 -19.53 -14.53
C PRO A 398 -3.16 -20.22 -15.20
N VAL A 399 -2.21 -19.47 -15.77
CA VAL A 399 -1.04 -20.03 -16.45
C VAL A 399 -0.19 -20.88 -15.49
N LEU A 400 0.11 -20.35 -14.30
CA LEU A 400 0.94 -21.02 -13.31
C LEU A 400 0.20 -22.19 -12.64
N LEU A 401 -1.10 -22.06 -12.39
CA LEU A 401 -1.90 -23.15 -11.82
C LEU A 401 -2.06 -24.31 -12.81
N ILE A 402 -2.32 -24.04 -14.09
CA ILE A 402 -2.32 -25.07 -15.15
C ILE A 402 -0.93 -25.69 -15.27
N GLY A 403 0.12 -24.87 -15.26
CA GLY A 403 1.51 -25.33 -15.25
C GLY A 403 1.83 -26.25 -14.08
N THR A 404 1.27 -25.96 -12.89
CA THR A 404 1.42 -26.77 -11.66
C THR A 404 0.78 -28.14 -11.85
N VAL A 405 -0.46 -28.17 -12.35
CA VAL A 405 -1.19 -29.42 -12.62
C VAL A 405 -0.48 -30.26 -13.67
N TRP A 406 -0.02 -29.62 -14.76
CA TRP A 406 0.70 -30.29 -15.83
C TRP A 406 2.01 -30.90 -15.35
N SER A 407 2.79 -30.10 -14.61
CA SER A 407 4.05 -30.49 -13.97
C SER A 407 3.86 -31.70 -13.05
N TYR A 408 2.85 -31.64 -12.18
CA TYR A 408 2.50 -32.74 -11.30
C TYR A 408 2.13 -34.00 -12.08
N CYS A 409 1.23 -33.90 -13.07
CA CYS A 409 0.71 -35.06 -13.80
C CYS A 409 1.74 -35.75 -14.69
N ARG A 410 2.67 -35.01 -15.30
CA ARG A 410 3.65 -35.56 -16.26
C ARG A 410 4.93 -36.07 -15.61
N ARG A 411 5.13 -35.85 -14.32
CA ARG A 411 6.30 -36.37 -13.62
C ARG A 411 6.31 -37.90 -13.69
N SER A 412 7.27 -38.48 -14.41
CA SER A 412 7.60 -39.91 -14.31
C SER A 412 8.38 -40.16 -13.01
N MET A 413 8.21 -41.35 -12.43
CA MET A 413 9.02 -41.80 -11.28
C MET A 413 10.51 -41.63 -11.57
#